data_AF-A0A7Y2KTA5-F1
#
_entry.id   AF-A0A7Y2KTA5-F1
#
_cell.length_a   1.000
_cell.length_b   1.000
_cell.length_c   1.000
_cell.angle_alpha   90.00
_cell.angle_beta   90.00
_cell.angle_gamma   90.00
#
_symmetry.space_group_name_H-M   'P 1'
#
loop_
_entity.id
_entity.type
_entity.pdbx_description
1 polymer ?
#
loop_
_entity_poly.entity_id
_entity_poly.type
_entity_poly.pdbx_seq_one_letter_code
_entity_poly.pdbx_strand_id
1 'polypeptide(L)'
;VTLARGGLDRAGAALRPAILERQVERGRDRLASTWRLVQSLNPDRILERGYARITARPGGETLSSAEAARAADTLTLRFRDGTVDVAVDQGGLERPAPKTYDKPKREPKADPSQPSQPTLL
;
A
#
# COMPACT_ATOMS: atom_id res chain seq x y z
N VAL A 1 16.23 26.53 -60.22
CA VAL A 1 17.25 25.69 -59.55
C VAL A 1 17.62 26.22 -58.16
N THR A 2 17.83 27.52 -57.99
CA THR A 2 18.20 28.17 -56.71
C THR A 2 17.18 27.98 -55.57
N LEU A 3 15.87 28.03 -55.86
CA LEU A 3 14.82 27.84 -54.83
C LEU A 3 14.77 26.42 -54.25
N ALA A 4 15.02 25.40 -55.07
CA ALA A 4 15.07 24.01 -54.62
C ALA A 4 16.25 23.76 -53.67
N ARG A 5 17.39 24.41 -53.91
CA ARG A 5 18.61 24.30 -53.09
C ARG A 5 18.44 24.94 -51.71
N GLY A 6 17.87 26.15 -51.64
CA GLY A 6 17.55 26.80 -50.37
C GLY A 6 16.47 26.08 -49.53
N GLY A 7 15.58 25.31 -50.17
CA GLY A 7 14.67 24.40 -49.47
C GLY A 7 15.41 23.21 -48.82
N LEU A 8 16.34 22.62 -49.57
CA LEU A 8 17.15 21.49 -49.12
C LEU A 8 18.12 21.86 -47.99
N ASP A 9 18.73 23.05 -48.05
CA ASP A 9 19.62 23.55 -47.00
C ASP A 9 18.85 23.80 -45.69
N ARG A 10 17.61 24.32 -45.76
CA ARG A 10 16.75 24.50 -44.59
C ARG A 10 16.26 23.18 -44.00
N ALA A 11 15.84 22.24 -44.84
CA ALA A 11 15.44 20.90 -44.40
C ALA A 11 16.63 20.15 -43.77
N GLY A 12 17.82 20.21 -44.39
CA GLY A 12 19.05 19.64 -43.87
C GLY A 12 19.51 20.29 -42.57
N ALA A 13 19.32 21.60 -42.41
CA ALA A 13 19.61 22.29 -41.15
C ALA A 13 18.66 21.87 -40.01
N ALA A 14 17.37 21.67 -40.30
CA ALA A 14 16.38 21.19 -39.33
C ALA A 14 16.56 19.72 -38.94
N LEU A 15 17.09 18.90 -39.86
CA LEU A 15 17.36 17.48 -39.67
C LEU A 15 18.77 17.17 -39.16
N ARG A 16 19.51 18.18 -38.68
CA ARG A 16 20.82 17.95 -38.06
C ARG A 16 20.66 17.01 -36.85
N PRO A 17 21.41 15.89 -36.78
CA PRO A 17 21.26 14.90 -35.71
C PRO A 17 21.27 15.50 -34.30
N ALA A 18 22.18 16.46 -34.04
CA ALA A 18 22.28 17.14 -32.75
C ALA A 18 21.01 17.92 -32.35
N ILE A 19 20.24 18.47 -33.31
CA ILE A 19 18.97 19.16 -33.01
C ILE A 19 17.88 18.15 -32.67
N LEU A 20 17.83 17.04 -33.41
CA LEU A 20 16.88 15.95 -33.17
C LEU A 20 17.14 15.26 -31.81
N GLU A 21 18.40 14.96 -31.50
CA GLU A 21 18.81 14.42 -30.20
C GLU A 21 18.42 15.35 -29.06
N ARG A 22 18.67 16.67 -29.21
CA ARG A 22 18.29 17.66 -28.20
C ARG A 22 16.77 17.80 -28.05
N GLN A 23 15.99 17.60 -29.11
CA GLN A 23 14.53 17.59 -29.06
C GLN A 23 14.01 16.36 -28.32
N VAL A 24 14.55 15.19 -28.64
CA VAL A 24 14.19 13.93 -27.98
C VAL A 24 14.54 13.98 -26.49
N GLU A 25 15.73 14.49 -26.15
CA GLU A 25 16.16 14.57 -24.75
C GLU A 25 15.26 15.49 -23.92
N ARG A 26 14.91 16.67 -24.44
CA ARG A 26 13.92 17.55 -23.80
C ARG A 26 12.56 16.89 -23.64
N GLY A 27 12.13 16.07 -24.62
CA GLY A 27 10.90 15.29 -24.54
C GLY A 27 10.95 14.28 -23.40
N ARG A 28 12.06 13.54 -23.26
CA ARG A 28 12.30 12.59 -22.17
C ARG A 28 12.33 13.27 -20.82
N ASP A 29 13.02 14.40 -20.69
CA ASP A 29 13.09 15.17 -19.45
C ASP A 29 11.71 15.61 -18.97
N ARG A 30 10.89 16.15 -19.90
CA ARG A 30 9.52 16.57 -19.60
C ARG A 30 8.63 15.40 -19.20
N LEU A 31 8.78 14.25 -19.86
CA LEU A 31 8.06 13.03 -19.49
C LEU A 31 8.50 12.57 -18.09
N ALA A 32 9.80 12.52 -17.82
CA ALA A 32 10.34 12.11 -16.54
C ALA A 32 9.92 13.04 -15.40
N SER A 33 9.88 14.35 -15.62
CA SER A 33 9.41 15.32 -14.62
C SER A 33 7.93 15.14 -14.31
N THR A 34 7.11 14.93 -15.34
CA THR A 34 5.67 14.69 -15.18
C THR A 34 5.41 13.36 -14.47
N TRP A 35 6.15 12.32 -14.84
CA TRP A 35 6.07 11.00 -14.23
C TRP A 35 6.44 11.01 -12.75
N ARG A 36 7.42 11.82 -12.34
CA ARG A 36 7.77 12.03 -10.92
C ARG A 36 6.61 12.64 -10.13
N LEU A 37 5.88 13.62 -10.70
CA LEU A 37 4.70 14.21 -10.07
C LEU A 37 3.56 13.20 -9.94
N VAL A 38 3.30 12.43 -11.00
CA VAL A 38 2.29 11.36 -10.96
C VAL A 38 2.62 10.34 -9.86
N GLN A 39 3.88 9.95 -9.74
CA GLN A 39 4.33 9.03 -8.71
C GLN A 39 4.20 9.58 -7.28
N SER A 40 4.37 10.89 -7.08
CA SER A 40 4.23 11.51 -5.76
C SER A 40 2.77 11.73 -5.37
N LEU A 41 1.89 11.96 -6.36
CA LEU A 41 0.45 12.11 -6.15
C LEU A 41 -0.31 10.78 -6.19
N ASN A 42 0.34 9.65 -6.47
CA ASN A 42 -0.37 8.38 -6.61
C ASN A 42 -0.89 7.86 -5.26
N PRO A 43 -2.22 7.86 -5.03
CA PRO A 43 -2.81 7.38 -3.77
C PRO A 43 -2.63 5.87 -3.58
N ASP A 44 -2.32 5.10 -4.62
CA ASP A 44 -2.13 3.65 -4.52
C ASP A 44 -0.83 3.28 -3.80
N ARG A 45 0.17 4.18 -3.80
CA ARG A 45 1.40 3.98 -2.99
C ARG A 45 1.14 4.03 -1.49
N ILE A 46 0.05 4.66 -1.08
CA ILE A 46 -0.40 4.63 0.31
C ILE A 46 -0.95 3.23 0.61
N LEU A 47 -1.68 2.61 -0.33
CA LEU A 47 -2.18 1.23 -0.18
C LEU A 47 -1.05 0.20 -0.07
N GLU A 48 0.05 0.37 -0.80
CA GLU A 48 1.22 -0.50 -0.70
C GLU A 48 1.90 -0.47 0.68
N ARG A 49 1.73 0.62 1.44
CA ARG A 49 2.31 0.80 2.77
C ARG A 49 1.43 0.22 3.90
N GLY A 50 0.36 -0.49 3.55
CA GLY A 50 -0.57 -1.10 4.51
C GLY A 50 -1.73 -0.21 4.94
N TYR A 51 -1.95 0.90 4.23
CA TYR A 51 -3.14 1.73 4.44
C TYR A 51 -4.31 1.26 3.56
N ALA A 52 -5.54 1.60 3.94
CA ALA A 52 -6.75 1.31 3.16
C ALA A 52 -7.46 2.61 2.78
N ARG A 53 -8.01 2.67 1.57
CA ARG A 53 -8.91 3.77 1.17
C ARG A 53 -10.33 3.40 1.55
N ILE A 54 -10.97 4.23 2.36
CA ILE A 54 -12.36 4.04 2.76
C ILE A 54 -13.26 4.69 1.71
N THR A 55 -14.25 3.96 1.22
CA THR A 55 -15.29 4.49 0.33
C THR A 55 -16.67 4.22 0.90
N ALA A 56 -17.61 5.18 0.77
CA ALA A 56 -18.99 4.97 1.17
C ALA A 56 -19.69 3.97 0.22
N ARG A 57 -20.64 3.20 0.74
CA ARG A 57 -21.51 2.34 -0.06
C ARG A 57 -22.95 2.90 0.02
N PRO A 58 -23.71 3.01 -1.08
CA PRO A 58 -23.42 2.55 -2.45
C PRO A 58 -22.67 3.54 -3.36
N GLY A 59 -22.29 4.73 -2.88
CA GLY A 59 -21.80 5.83 -3.74
C GLY A 59 -20.34 5.76 -4.20
N GLY A 60 -19.47 4.96 -3.57
CA GLY A 60 -18.06 4.83 -3.92
C GLY A 60 -17.20 6.08 -3.65
N GLU A 61 -17.78 7.13 -3.08
CA GLU A 61 -17.09 8.36 -2.68
C GLU A 61 -16.06 8.07 -1.60
N THR A 62 -14.90 8.73 -1.68
CA THR A 62 -13.82 8.50 -0.70
C THR A 62 -14.13 9.25 0.58
N LEU A 63 -14.17 8.52 1.69
CA LEU A 63 -14.43 9.07 3.01
C LEU A 63 -13.09 9.44 3.67
N SER A 64 -12.92 10.73 3.97
CA SER A 64 -11.70 11.28 4.57
C SER A 64 -11.84 11.66 6.04
N SER A 65 -13.03 11.52 6.63
CA SER A 65 -13.29 11.82 8.05
C SER A 65 -13.99 10.66 8.77
N ALA A 66 -13.70 10.51 10.06
CA ALA A 66 -14.33 9.49 10.89
C ALA A 66 -15.84 9.76 11.10
N GLU A 67 -16.26 11.03 11.08
CA GLU A 67 -17.67 11.39 11.16
C GLU A 67 -18.45 10.92 9.94
N ALA A 68 -17.92 11.17 8.74
CA ALA A 68 -18.54 10.71 7.50
C ALA A 68 -18.55 9.16 7.41
N ALA A 69 -17.53 8.50 7.94
CA ALA A 69 -17.52 7.04 8.08
C ALA A 69 -18.63 6.53 9.01
N ARG A 70 -18.85 7.15 10.17
CA ARG A 70 -19.95 6.77 11.07
C ARG A 70 -21.33 7.06 10.50
N ALA A 71 -21.47 8.13 9.72
CA ALA A 71 -22.75 8.49 9.11
C ALA A 71 -23.16 7.56 7.97
N ALA A 72 -22.21 6.91 7.30
CA ALA A 72 -22.48 6.06 6.15
C ALA A 72 -22.92 4.63 6.52
N ASP A 73 -22.77 4.19 7.79
CA ASP A 73 -23.07 2.86 8.38
C ASP A 73 -22.45 1.63 7.68
N THR A 74 -22.36 1.61 6.35
CA THR A 74 -21.71 0.59 5.53
C THR A 74 -20.67 1.23 4.61
N LEU A 75 -19.47 0.66 4.64
CA LEU A 75 -18.27 1.19 4.03
C LEU A 75 -17.56 0.07 3.27
N THR A 76 -16.73 0.44 2.31
CA THR A 76 -15.80 -0.49 1.67
C THR A 76 -14.37 0.00 1.92
N LEU A 77 -13.54 -0.85 2.51
CA LEU A 77 -12.11 -0.68 2.64
C LEU A 77 -11.44 -1.24 1.39
N ARG A 78 -10.83 -0.39 0.58
CA ARG A 78 -10.01 -0.81 -0.55
C ARG A 78 -8.55 -0.91 -0.13
N PHE A 79 -8.00 -2.11 -0.24
CA PHE A 79 -6.58 -2.43 -0.10
C PHE A 79 -5.93 -2.54 -1.49
N ARG A 80 -4.62 -2.77 -1.52
CA ARG A 80 -3.88 -2.96 -2.77
C ARG A 80 -4.38 -4.17 -3.57
N ASP A 81 -4.73 -5.23 -2.87
CA ASP A 81 -5.04 -6.57 -3.38
C ASP A 81 -6.54 -6.86 -3.45
N GLY A 82 -7.38 -6.03 -2.85
CA GLY A 82 -8.83 -6.27 -2.87
C GLY A 82 -9.64 -5.25 -2.10
N THR A 83 -10.92 -5.56 -1.92
CA THR A 83 -11.89 -4.74 -1.19
C THR A 83 -12.55 -5.57 -0.09
N VAL A 84 -12.74 -4.97 1.08
CA VAL A 84 -13.45 -5.57 2.21
C VAL A 84 -14.62 -4.68 2.57
N ASP A 85 -15.81 -5.27 2.63
CA ASP A 85 -17.01 -4.56 3.10
C ASP A 85 -17.05 -4.57 4.63
N VAL A 86 -17.35 -3.41 5.22
CA VAL A 86 -17.36 -3.18 6.66
C VAL A 86 -18.63 -2.42 7.03
N ALA A 87 -19.30 -2.89 8.08
CA ALA A 87 -20.33 -2.12 8.76
C ALA A 87 -19.73 -1.43 9.98
N VAL A 88 -20.13 -0.18 10.24
CA VAL A 88 -19.74 0.54 11.45
C VAL A 88 -20.63 0.07 12.58
N ASP A 89 -20.03 -0.58 13.57
CA ASP A 89 -20.72 -0.86 14.82
C ASP A 89 -20.78 0.42 15.67
N GLN A 90 -22.01 0.83 16.01
CA GLN A 90 -22.28 1.96 16.90
C GLN A 90 -22.15 1.56 18.38
N GLY A 91 -22.08 0.25 18.67
CA GLY A 91 -21.70 -0.30 19.97
C GLY A 91 -20.20 -0.14 20.16
N GLY A 92 -19.78 0.68 21.11
CA GLY A 92 -18.36 0.93 21.40
C GLY A 92 -17.58 -0.38 21.49
N LEU A 93 -16.38 -0.39 20.89
CA LEU A 93 -15.51 -1.58 20.80
C LEU A 93 -15.36 -2.25 22.18
N GLU A 94 -16.12 -3.32 22.42
CA GLU A 94 -15.89 -4.17 23.57
C GLU A 94 -14.50 -4.76 23.42
N ARG A 95 -13.59 -4.40 24.34
CA ARG A 95 -12.25 -4.97 24.36
C ARG A 95 -12.42 -6.48 24.52
N PRO A 96 -12.01 -7.32 23.54
CA PRO A 96 -12.11 -8.75 23.70
C PRO A 96 -11.30 -9.15 24.94
N ALA A 97 -11.92 -9.89 25.84
CA ALA A 97 -11.26 -10.37 27.05
C ALA A 97 -9.97 -11.12 26.66
N PRO A 98 -8.85 -10.90 27.37
CA PRO A 98 -7.61 -11.57 27.05
C PRO A 98 -7.84 -13.08 27.08
N LYS A 99 -7.60 -13.75 25.95
CA LYS A 99 -7.62 -15.21 25.89
C LYS A 99 -6.46 -15.72 26.74
N THR A 100 -6.77 -16.23 27.93
CA THR A 100 -5.82 -16.98 28.74
C THR A 100 -5.39 -18.18 27.90
N TYR A 101 -4.12 -18.23 27.51
CA TYR A 101 -3.56 -19.43 26.93
C TYR A 101 -3.58 -20.52 28.00
N ASP A 102 -4.30 -21.62 27.75
CA ASP A 102 -4.12 -22.86 28.49
C ASP A 102 -2.69 -23.34 28.25
N LYS A 103 -1.78 -22.97 29.15
CA LYS A 103 -0.47 -23.59 29.20
C LYS A 103 -0.72 -25.08 29.44
N PRO A 104 -0.26 -25.98 28.55
CA PRO A 104 -0.38 -27.40 28.81
C PRO A 104 0.29 -27.68 30.16
N LYS A 105 -0.47 -28.28 31.07
CA LYS A 105 -0.04 -28.70 32.40
C LYS A 105 1.19 -29.59 32.18
N ARG A 106 2.38 -29.10 32.53
CA ARG A 106 3.58 -29.94 32.58
C ARG A 106 3.26 -31.08 33.54
N GLU A 107 3.13 -32.29 33.00
CA GLU A 107 3.09 -33.49 33.82
C GLU A 107 4.38 -33.52 34.66
N PRO A 108 4.27 -33.72 35.98
CA PRO A 108 5.44 -33.80 36.83
C PRO A 108 6.23 -35.03 36.40
N LYS A 109 7.45 -34.80 35.88
CA LYS A 109 8.42 -35.88 35.71
C LYS A 109 8.66 -36.51 37.09
N ALA A 110 8.43 -37.81 37.18
CA ALA A 110 8.76 -38.59 38.36
C ALA A 110 10.26 -38.46 38.66
N ASP A 111 10.57 -38.04 39.88
CA ASP A 111 11.93 -38.00 40.41
C ASP A 111 12.40 -39.43 40.71
N PRO A 112 13.49 -39.94 40.11
CA PRO A 112 13.98 -41.26 40.44
C PRO A 112 15.16 -41.12 41.40
N SER A 113 14.93 -40.91 42.70
CA SER A 113 15.98 -41.06 43.73
C SER A 113 15.42 -40.96 45.15
N GLN A 114 15.17 -42.11 45.79
CA GLN A 114 15.49 -42.32 47.20
C GLN A 114 15.44 -43.83 47.51
N PRO A 115 16.57 -44.54 47.63
CA PRO A 115 16.58 -45.88 48.18
C PRO A 115 16.31 -45.80 49.68
N SER A 116 15.29 -46.54 50.09
CA SER A 116 14.87 -46.83 51.46
C SER A 116 16.04 -47.29 52.34
N GLN A 117 16.31 -46.58 53.43
CA GLN A 117 17.02 -47.16 54.58
C GLN A 117 16.01 -47.60 55.64
N PRO A 118 15.98 -48.87 56.05
CA PRO A 118 15.16 -49.32 57.16
C PRO A 118 15.82 -48.90 58.48
N THR A 119 15.03 -48.29 59.36
CA THR A 119 15.35 -48.11 60.78
C THR A 119 15.07 -49.41 61.52
N LEU A 120 16.08 -50.01 62.18
CA LEU A 120 15.91 -50.83 63.38
C LEU A 120 17.21 -50.86 64.21
N LEU A 121 17.05 -50.49 65.49
CA LEU A 121 17.79 -50.85 66.72
C LEU A 121 19.33 -50.91 66.71
#